data_AF-A0A427DRF4-F1
#
_entry.id   AF-A0A427DRF4-F1
#
_cell.length_a   1.000
_cell.length_b   1.000
_cell.length_c   1.000
_cell.angle_alpha   90.00
_cell.angle_beta   90.00
_cell.angle_gamma   90.00
#
_symmetry.space_group_name_H-M   'P 1'
#
loop_
_entity.id
_entity.type
_entity.pdbx_description
1 polymer ?
#
loop_
_entity_poly.entity_id
_entity_poly.type
_entity_poly.pdbx_seq_one_letter_code
_entity_poly.pdbx_strand_id
1 'polypeptide(L)' 'MSANRRYSIILEHTGQVLLEQASLEQVEEFWDANDARYFGLRIDDPLSDHATVFVTDEIPEDEDVVPA' A
#
# COMPACT_ATOMS: atom_id res chain seq x y z
N MET A 1 10.93 14.02 -6.28
CA MET A 1 10.09 12.87 -6.67
C MET A 1 9.59 13.11 -8.09
N SER A 2 9.79 12.17 -9.01
CA SER A 2 9.42 12.36 -10.43
C SER A 2 7.91 12.47 -10.57
N ALA A 3 7.42 13.56 -11.16
CA ALA A 3 5.99 13.80 -11.39
C ALA A 3 5.32 12.74 -12.31
N ASN A 4 6.11 11.92 -13.00
CA ASN A 4 5.63 10.85 -13.89
C ASN A 4 5.65 9.46 -13.25
N ARG A 5 5.89 9.37 -11.94
CA ARG A 5 5.98 8.07 -11.27
C ARG A 5 4.61 7.40 -11.20
N ARG A 6 4.55 6.15 -11.64
CA ARG A 6 3.37 5.30 -11.53
C ARG A 6 3.43 4.45 -10.27
N TYR A 7 2.28 4.21 -9.68
CA TYR A 7 2.13 3.38 -8.50
C TYR A 7 1.13 2.25 -8.77
N SER A 8 1.34 1.11 -8.16
CA SER A 8 0.33 0.05 -8.13
C SER A 8 0.17 -0.44 -6.70
N ILE A 9 -1.07 -0.63 -6.26
CA ILE A 9 -1.40 -1.07 -4.91
C ILE A 9 -1.90 -2.50 -5.01
N ILE A 10 -1.23 -3.41 -4.32
CA ILE A 10 -1.50 -4.84 -4.34
C ILE A 10 -1.76 -5.34 -2.92
N LEU A 11 -2.84 -6.07 -2.73
CA LEU A 11 -3.16 -6.75 -1.49
C LEU A 11 -2.22 -7.95 -1.32
N GLU A 12 -1.43 -7.96 -0.26
CA GLU A 12 -0.30 -8.91 -0.11
C GLU A 12 -0.76 -10.37 -0.08
N HIS A 13 -1.77 -10.68 0.73
CA HIS A 13 -2.17 -12.06 1.01
C HIS A 13 -2.89 -12.73 -0.18
N THR A 14 -3.59 -11.95 -1.01
CA THR A 14 -4.31 -12.44 -2.22
C THR A 14 -3.58 -12.15 -3.52
N GLY A 15 -2.63 -11.21 -3.53
CA GLY A 15 -2.07 -10.65 -4.76
C GLY A 15 -3.07 -9.81 -5.57
N GLN A 16 -4.21 -9.43 -4.98
CA GLN A 16 -5.23 -8.65 -5.69
C GLN A 16 -4.72 -7.24 -5.99
N VAL A 17 -4.81 -6.82 -7.25
CA VAL A 17 -4.51 -5.44 -7.63
C VAL A 17 -5.69 -4.55 -7.28
N LEU A 18 -5.48 -3.62 -6.34
CA LEU A 18 -6.48 -2.65 -5.90
C LEU A 18 -6.41 -1.36 -6.72
N LEU A 19 -5.20 -1.01 -7.17
CA LEU A 19 -4.94 0.17 -8.00
C LEU A 19 -3.78 -0.14 -8.95
N GLU A 20 -3.95 0.10 -10.25
CA GLU A 20 -2.95 -0.23 -11.27
C GLU A 20 -2.48 1.04 -12.01
N GLN A 21 -1.15 1.19 -12.15
CA GLN A 21 -0.49 2.31 -12.82
C GLN A 21 -1.07 3.70 -12.50
N ALA A 22 -1.40 3.97 -11.24
CA ALA A 22 -1.96 5.23 -10.79
C ALA A 22 -0.91 6.33 -10.65
N SER A 23 -1.34 7.58 -10.76
CA SER A 23 -0.54 8.74 -10.34
C SER A 23 -0.47 8.84 -8.81
N LEU A 24 0.38 9.71 -8.30
CA LEU A 24 0.46 9.99 -6.86
C LEU A 24 -0.89 10.50 -6.30
N GLU A 25 -1.55 11.41 -7.01
CA GLU A 25 -2.85 11.97 -6.60
C GLU A 25 -3.93 10.88 -6.47
N GLN A 26 -3.98 9.92 -7.40
CA GLN A 26 -4.90 8.78 -7.33
C GLN A 26 -4.57 7.82 -6.18
N VAL A 27 -3.29 7.70 -5.82
CA VAL A 27 -2.86 6.94 -4.64
C VAL A 27 -3.30 7.64 -3.36
N GLU A 28 -3.18 8.97 -3.29
CA GLU A 28 -3.66 9.77 -2.16
C GLU A 28 -5.18 9.65 -2.01
N GLU A 29 -5.95 9.78 -3.09
CA GLU A 29 -7.40 9.56 -3.07
C GLU A 29 -7.79 8.13 -2.64
N PHE A 30 -7.03 7.12 -3.10
CA PHE A 30 -7.23 5.74 -2.67
C PHE A 30 -7.00 5.60 -1.17
N TRP A 31 -5.94 6.21 -0.64
CA TRP A 31 -5.65 6.17 0.79
C TRP A 31 -6.70 6.92 1.59
N ASP A 32 -7.09 8.14 1.21
CA ASP A 32 -8.15 8.89 1.88
C ASP A 32 -9.48 8.12 1.96
N ALA A 33 -9.76 7.26 0.97
CA ALA A 33 -10.97 6.43 0.95
C ALA A 33 -10.83 5.09 1.68
N ASN A 34 -9.61 4.58 1.89
CA ASN A 34 -9.37 3.22 2.37
C ASN A 34 -8.33 3.11 3.50
N ASP A 35 -7.90 4.23 4.09
CA ASP A 35 -6.94 4.30 5.20
C ASP A 35 -7.37 3.48 6.42
N ALA A 36 -8.67 3.37 6.66
CA ALA A 36 -9.24 2.55 7.72
C ALA A 36 -9.30 1.04 7.40
N ARG A 37 -9.06 0.64 6.14
CA ARG A 37 -9.19 -0.74 5.67
C ARG A 37 -7.86 -1.38 5.33
N TYR A 38 -6.96 -0.63 4.69
CA TYR A 38 -5.68 -1.16 4.24
C TYR A 38 -4.54 -0.50 4.99
N PHE A 39 -3.51 -1.27 5.29
CA PHE A 39 -2.28 -0.84 5.93
C PHE A 39 -1.11 -1.07 4.98
N GLY A 40 -0.30 -0.04 4.76
CA GLY A 40 0.89 -0.15 3.90
C GLY A 40 1.99 -0.96 4.57
N LEU A 41 2.40 -2.06 3.94
CA LEU A 41 3.44 -2.96 4.45
C LEU A 41 4.83 -2.62 3.90
N ARG A 42 4.93 -2.58 2.58
CA ARG A 42 6.21 -2.39 1.88
C ARG A 42 6.02 -1.76 0.51
N ILE A 43 7.06 -1.09 0.04
CA ILE A 43 7.13 -0.53 -1.31
C ILE A 43 8.30 -1.19 -2.04
N ASP A 44 7.98 -1.91 -3.11
CA ASP A 44 8.97 -2.43 -4.05
C ASP A 44 9.31 -1.38 -5.10
N ASP A 45 10.56 -1.42 -5.55
CA ASP A 45 11.12 -0.53 -6.55
C ASP A 45 10.99 0.97 -6.21
N PRO A 46 11.38 1.42 -5.00
CA PRO A 46 11.19 2.79 -4.51
C PRO A 46 12.00 3.85 -5.28
N LEU A 47 12.89 3.46 -6.18
CA LEU A 47 13.70 4.35 -7.01
C LEU A 47 13.33 4.29 -8.51
N SER A 48 12.47 3.37 -8.92
CA SER A 48 12.03 3.20 -10.31
C SER A 48 10.82 4.07 -10.66
N ASP A 49 10.61 4.27 -11.97
CA ASP A 49 9.46 5.02 -12.51
C ASP A 49 8.11 4.36 -12.24
N HIS A 50 8.11 3.08 -11.83
CA HIS A 50 6.95 2.34 -11.36
C HIS A 50 7.25 1.79 -9.96
N ALA A 51 6.50 2.22 -8.94
CA ALA A 51 6.56 1.67 -7.58
C ALA A 51 5.39 0.73 -7.33
N THR A 52 5.63 -0.39 -6.66
CA THR A 52 4.55 -1.29 -6.23
C THR A 52 4.41 -1.22 -4.72
N VAL A 53 3.24 -0.85 -4.24
CA VAL A 53 2.89 -0.76 -2.82
C VAL A 53 2.10 -2.01 -2.45
N PHE A 54 2.64 -2.78 -1.52
CA PHE A 54 1.93 -3.93 -0.96
C PHE A 54 1.21 -3.49 0.32
N VAL A 55 -0.06 -3.87 0.42
CA VAL A 55 -0.94 -3.51 1.55
C VAL A 55 -1.58 -4.76 2.14
N THR A 56 -2.01 -4.68 3.39
CA THR A 56 -2.81 -5.71 4.06
C THR A 56 -4.09 -5.10 4.62
N ASP A 57 -5.19 -5.84 4.59
CA ASP A 57 -6.43 -5.55 5.33
C ASP A 57 -6.54 -6.33 6.65
N GLU A 58 -5.61 -7.25 6.88
CA GLU A 58 -5.43 -7.93 8.15
C GLU A 58 -4.48 -7.10 8.99
N ILE A 59 -4.98 -6.51 10.07
CA ILE A 59 -4.13 -6.04 11.16
C ILE A 59 -3.49 -7.30 11.73
N PRO A 60 -2.15 -7.47 11.72
CA PRO A 60 -1.54 -8.58 12.43
C PRO A 60 -2.08 -8.51 13.85
N GLU A 61 -2.80 -9.55 14.29
CA GLU A 61 -3.32 -9.64 15.65
C GLU A 61 -2.18 -9.22 16.55
N ASP A 62 -2.34 -8.06 17.22
CA ASP A 62 -1.31 -7.44 18.03
C ASP A 62 -0.61 -8.55 18.80
N GLU A 63 0.70 -8.69 18.58
CA GLU A 63 1.56 -9.47 19.47
C GLU A 63 1.15 -9.09 20.88
N ASP A 64 0.54 -10.04 21.59
CA ASP A 64 0.07 -9.89 22.96
C ASP A 64 1.03 -8.95 23.67
N VAL A 65 0.53 -7.77 24.05
CA VAL A 65 1.22 -6.89 24.99
C VAL A 65 1.37 -7.73 26.24
N VAL A 66 2.45 -8.51 26.34
CA VAL A 66 2.79 -9.31 27.52
C VAL A 66 3.09 -8.27 28.59
N PRO A 67 2.19 -8.07 29.57
CA PRO A 67 2.54 -7.25 30.70
C PRO A 67 3.49 -8.11 31.55
N ALA A 68 4.76 -7.71 31.60
CA ALA A 68 5.70 -8.22 32.60
C ALA A 68 5.49 -7.50 33.94
#